data_AF-A0A401SU47-F1
#
_entry.id   AF-A0A401SU47-F1
#
_cell.length_a   1.000
_cell.length_b   1.000
_cell.length_c   1.000
_cell.angle_alpha   90.00
_cell.angle_beta   90.00
_cell.angle_gamma   90.00
#
_symmetry.space_group_name_H-M   'P 1'
#
loop_
_entity.id
_entity.type
_entity.pdbx_description
1 polymer ?
#
loop_
_entity_poly.entity_id
_entity_poly.type
_entity_poly.pdbx_seq_one_letter_code
_entity_poly.pdbx_strand_id
1 'polypeptide(L)'
;MQGILISWSKGFFVKGVQGLDVVALLREAISRRGDYEVDVLSIVNDTVGTMMTCAFDDPYCEIGVVIGTGTNACYMEELRHIQLVEGDEGRMCINTEWGGFGDDGSLEDIRTVFDREVDDDSINPGKQLFEKMVSAMYLGELVRIILVRIIQNGMLFKGKTSSKLLTKGSIDIEDIIAIENYNTGVKSAMDMLRNLGLEPSEEDGIAVRQICKIVSFRSATLCSATLAVILQHIKNNKKMKRLRTTVGITGTLYRKNMQYAKTFHKLVRSLLTDCDVRFQLAEDGTGKGAAMVTAVAQRLVYQRNYIDKTLAPFRLNRDQLLIIMDKMRLDMERGLKQETQSSATVKMLPTYVCKLPTGNENGKYIALDLGGTNLRILLVALHSGMRKSLRMYSKIFPIPLEIMQGTGEELFDHIVECIVHFLEYMGMKGIRLSVGFTFSFPCVQKQLDQGILISWTKGFTATGVEGQEVISLLKEAITRNGELDLDIVALLNDTVGTMMSCAYEHPNCEIGMIIGTGCNLCYMEEMKKIETVKGSEGRMCINTEWGAFGDDGCLDFIRTTFDKLVDINSLNMGHQKLVNV
;
A
#
# COMPACT_ATOMS: atom_id res chain seq x y z
N MET A 1 3.10 -11.79 -9.44
CA MET A 1 3.61 -12.85 -8.56
C MET A 1 4.96 -13.28 -9.06
N GLN A 2 5.90 -13.49 -8.14
CA GLN A 2 7.28 -13.92 -8.42
C GLN A 2 7.67 -14.99 -7.42
N GLY A 3 8.47 -15.97 -7.85
CA GLY A 3 9.09 -16.96 -6.99
C GLY A 3 10.55 -17.14 -7.40
N ILE A 4 11.46 -16.40 -6.76
CA ILE A 4 12.89 -16.47 -7.09
C ILE A 4 13.50 -17.68 -6.40
N LEU A 5 14.11 -18.59 -7.16
CA LEU A 5 14.82 -19.73 -6.59
C LEU A 5 16.13 -19.29 -5.94
N ILE A 6 16.23 -19.38 -4.61
CA ILE A 6 17.44 -18.98 -3.85
C ILE A 6 18.58 -19.97 -4.09
N SER A 7 18.31 -21.26 -3.91
CA SER A 7 19.27 -22.35 -4.09
C SER A 7 18.54 -23.67 -4.28
N TRP A 8 19.19 -24.62 -4.96
CA TRP A 8 18.70 -25.99 -5.03
C TRP A 8 18.99 -26.76 -3.73
N SER A 9 18.13 -27.74 -3.42
CA SER A 9 18.29 -28.67 -2.30
C SER A 9 17.83 -30.07 -2.69
N LYS A 10 18.09 -31.06 -1.82
CA LYS A 10 17.77 -32.48 -2.04
C LYS A 10 18.48 -33.01 -3.30
N GLY A 11 17.76 -33.71 -4.17
CA GLY A 11 18.29 -34.33 -5.39
C GLY A 11 18.25 -33.46 -6.65
N PHE A 12 17.81 -32.19 -6.56
CA PHE A 12 17.69 -31.33 -7.74
C PHE A 12 18.95 -30.49 -7.94
N PHE A 13 19.39 -30.38 -9.19
CA PHE A 13 20.40 -29.41 -9.60
C PHE A 13 20.21 -29.10 -11.09
N VAL A 14 19.61 -27.96 -11.40
CA VAL A 14 19.42 -27.50 -12.79
C VAL A 14 20.20 -26.20 -12.99
N LYS A 15 21.20 -26.25 -13.85
CA LYS A 15 22.05 -25.09 -14.19
C LYS A 15 21.20 -23.97 -14.80
N GLY A 16 21.50 -22.74 -14.43
CA GLY A 16 20.86 -21.55 -15.00
C GLY A 16 19.48 -21.21 -14.45
N VAL A 17 19.00 -21.88 -13.39
CA VAL A 17 17.69 -21.58 -12.77
C VAL A 17 17.81 -20.82 -11.45
N GLN A 18 18.91 -20.99 -10.72
CA GLN A 18 19.14 -20.31 -9.46
C GLN A 18 19.22 -18.78 -9.68
N GLY A 19 18.53 -18.02 -8.83
CA GLY A 19 18.38 -16.57 -8.94
C GLY A 19 17.30 -16.11 -9.92
N LEU A 20 16.63 -17.02 -10.63
CA LEU A 20 15.56 -16.68 -11.57
C LEU A 20 14.17 -16.90 -10.98
N ASP A 21 13.18 -16.18 -11.52
CA ASP A 21 11.76 -16.36 -11.20
C ASP A 21 11.21 -17.62 -11.88
N VAL A 22 10.95 -18.65 -11.10
CA VAL A 22 10.46 -19.94 -11.61
C VAL A 22 9.05 -19.83 -12.20
N VAL A 23 8.26 -18.84 -11.79
CA VAL A 23 6.93 -18.59 -12.38
C VAL A 23 7.08 -18.05 -13.80
N ALA A 24 8.03 -17.16 -14.03
CA ALA A 24 8.34 -16.65 -15.36
C ALA A 24 8.86 -17.77 -16.28
N LEU A 25 9.79 -18.60 -15.79
CA LEU A 25 10.32 -19.75 -16.54
C LEU A 25 9.22 -20.76 -16.90
N LEU A 26 8.29 -21.03 -15.98
CA LEU A 26 7.15 -21.92 -16.23
C LEU A 26 6.20 -21.33 -17.28
N ARG A 27 5.88 -20.04 -17.19
CA ARG A 27 5.04 -19.35 -18.19
C ARG A 27 5.68 -19.37 -19.58
N GLU A 28 7.00 -19.16 -19.66
CA GLU A 28 7.73 -19.27 -20.91
C GLU A 28 7.64 -20.69 -21.48
N ALA A 29 7.80 -21.73 -20.64
CA ALA A 29 7.68 -23.12 -21.07
C ALA A 29 6.27 -23.45 -21.58
N ILE A 30 5.22 -22.96 -20.93
CA ILE A 30 3.82 -23.10 -21.37
C ILE A 30 3.61 -22.38 -22.70
N SER A 31 4.10 -21.14 -22.82
CA SER A 31 4.00 -20.34 -24.04
C SER A 31 4.71 -21.00 -25.23
N ARG A 32 5.89 -21.61 -25.02
CA ARG A 32 6.61 -22.37 -26.06
C ARG A 32 5.83 -23.58 -26.55
N ARG A 33 4.97 -24.16 -25.71
CA ARG A 33 4.14 -25.32 -26.08
C ARG A 33 2.92 -24.89 -26.91
N GLY A 34 2.27 -23.79 -26.53
CA GLY A 34 1.26 -23.09 -27.34
C GLY A 34 -0.09 -23.80 -27.50
N ASP A 35 -0.32 -24.92 -26.80
CA ASP A 35 -1.55 -25.72 -26.89
C ASP A 35 -2.59 -25.39 -25.81
N TYR A 36 -2.20 -24.69 -24.74
CA TYR A 36 -3.10 -24.27 -23.65
C TYR A 36 -2.68 -22.93 -23.03
N GLU A 37 -3.65 -22.20 -22.49
CA GLU A 37 -3.41 -21.05 -21.60
C GLU A 37 -3.54 -21.49 -20.14
N VAL A 38 -2.52 -21.22 -19.33
CA VAL A 38 -2.50 -21.57 -17.90
C VAL A 38 -2.07 -20.36 -17.08
N ASP A 39 -2.99 -19.90 -16.23
CA ASP A 39 -2.71 -18.82 -15.28
C ASP A 39 -2.06 -19.37 -14.00
N VAL A 40 -0.76 -19.14 -13.88
CA VAL A 40 -0.02 -19.42 -12.64
C VAL A 40 -0.31 -18.30 -11.63
N LEU A 41 -1.27 -18.55 -10.74
CA LEU A 41 -1.77 -17.58 -9.74
C LEU A 41 -1.09 -17.67 -8.38
N SER A 42 -0.55 -18.83 -8.01
CA SER A 42 0.11 -19.05 -6.72
C SER A 42 1.36 -19.92 -6.84
N ILE A 43 2.35 -19.68 -5.98
CA ILE A 43 3.48 -20.57 -5.72
C ILE A 43 3.61 -20.70 -4.20
N VAL A 44 3.72 -21.94 -3.71
CA VAL A 44 3.80 -22.22 -2.27
C VAL A 44 4.83 -23.30 -2.00
N ASN A 45 5.48 -23.22 -0.83
CA ASN A 45 6.33 -24.30 -0.31
C ASN A 45 5.45 -25.49 0.14
N ASP A 46 6.00 -26.70 0.15
CA ASP A 46 5.28 -27.91 0.57
C ASP A 46 4.89 -27.89 2.05
N THR A 47 5.67 -27.24 2.92
CA THR A 47 5.27 -26.97 4.32
C THR A 47 4.01 -26.12 4.39
N VAL A 48 3.94 -25.03 3.62
CA VAL A 48 2.75 -24.15 3.54
C VAL A 48 1.55 -24.91 3.01
N GLY A 49 1.73 -25.68 1.93
CA GLY A 49 0.68 -26.55 1.40
C GLY A 49 0.20 -27.57 2.44
N THR A 50 1.10 -28.15 3.23
CA THR A 50 0.76 -29.08 4.32
C THR A 50 -0.05 -28.38 5.42
N MET A 51 0.40 -27.21 5.87
CA MET A 51 -0.30 -26.42 6.88
C MET A 51 -1.72 -26.09 6.41
N MET A 52 -1.87 -25.63 5.17
CA MET A 52 -3.16 -25.25 4.59
C MET A 52 -4.09 -26.45 4.36
N THR A 53 -3.55 -27.60 3.93
CA THR A 53 -4.31 -28.85 3.84
C THR A 53 -4.92 -29.21 5.19
N CYS A 54 -4.12 -29.21 6.26
CA CYS A 54 -4.59 -29.55 7.60
C CYS A 54 -5.47 -28.45 8.21
N ALA A 55 -5.18 -27.17 7.94
CA ALA A 55 -5.95 -26.03 8.44
C ALA A 55 -7.39 -25.99 7.90
N PHE A 56 -7.62 -26.57 6.73
CA PHE A 56 -8.97 -26.74 6.19
C PHE A 56 -9.82 -27.66 7.06
N ASP A 57 -9.23 -28.72 7.61
CA ASP A 57 -9.93 -29.71 8.45
C ASP A 57 -9.87 -29.36 9.95
N ASP A 58 -8.85 -28.60 10.38
CA ASP A 58 -8.66 -28.15 11.76
C ASP A 58 -8.22 -26.67 11.81
N PRO A 59 -9.08 -25.73 12.24
CA PRO A 59 -8.76 -24.31 12.27
C PRO A 59 -7.68 -23.94 13.30
N TYR A 60 -7.26 -24.86 14.17
CA TYR A 60 -6.12 -24.66 15.08
C TYR A 60 -4.76 -24.94 14.43
N CYS A 61 -4.72 -25.34 13.15
CA CYS A 61 -3.46 -25.61 12.46
C CYS A 61 -2.70 -24.31 12.16
N GLU A 62 -1.52 -24.16 12.76
CA GLU A 62 -0.68 -22.96 12.62
C GLU A 62 0.75 -23.27 12.20
N ILE A 63 1.07 -24.57 12.01
CA ILE A 63 2.39 -25.06 11.68
C ILE A 63 2.25 -26.15 10.62
N GLY A 64 3.08 -26.09 9.58
CA GLY A 64 3.27 -27.16 8.60
C GLY A 64 4.68 -27.71 8.69
N VAL A 65 4.82 -29.03 8.78
CA VAL A 65 6.13 -29.71 8.87
C VAL A 65 6.24 -30.78 7.79
N VAL A 66 7.40 -30.83 7.14
CA VAL A 66 7.76 -31.88 6.19
C VAL A 66 8.89 -32.70 6.79
N ILE A 67 8.71 -34.02 6.87
CA ILE A 67 9.72 -35.00 7.26
C ILE A 67 9.70 -36.14 6.23
N GLY A 68 10.36 -35.90 5.10
CA GLY A 68 10.42 -36.81 3.95
C GLY A 68 11.81 -36.83 3.35
N THR A 69 11.91 -36.75 2.02
CA THR A 69 13.20 -36.63 1.31
C THR A 69 14.05 -35.51 1.88
N GLY A 70 13.44 -34.35 2.16
CA GLY A 70 14.03 -33.28 2.95
C GLY A 70 13.28 -33.07 4.26
N THR A 71 13.67 -32.05 5.01
CA THR A 71 12.90 -31.58 6.16
C THR A 71 12.81 -30.06 6.20
N ASN A 72 11.61 -29.56 6.50
CA ASN A 72 11.35 -28.13 6.64
C ASN A 72 10.13 -27.89 7.54
N ALA A 73 9.98 -26.65 8.03
CA ALA A 73 8.76 -26.19 8.68
C ALA A 73 8.35 -24.77 8.25
N CYS A 74 7.05 -24.51 8.29
CA CYS A 74 6.48 -23.18 8.24
C CYS A 74 5.54 -22.96 9.42
N TYR A 75 5.28 -21.69 9.77
CA TYR A 75 4.31 -21.35 10.81
C TYR A 75 3.69 -19.97 10.60
N MET A 76 2.59 -19.68 11.30
CA MET A 76 1.96 -18.37 11.28
C MET A 76 2.64 -17.39 12.25
N GLU A 77 3.25 -16.33 11.70
CA GLU A 77 3.93 -15.26 12.43
C GLU A 77 3.09 -13.96 12.43
N GLU A 78 3.23 -13.15 13.48
CA GLU A 78 2.61 -11.83 13.56
C GLU A 78 3.30 -10.85 12.60
N LEU A 79 2.52 -10.09 11.81
CA LEU A 79 3.07 -9.23 10.76
C LEU A 79 4.04 -8.18 11.33
N ARG A 80 3.74 -7.65 12.52
CA ARG A 80 4.62 -6.72 13.27
C ARG A 80 6.03 -7.26 13.58
N HIS A 81 6.28 -8.56 13.47
CA HIS A 81 7.60 -9.15 13.65
C HIS A 81 8.36 -9.34 12.33
N ILE A 82 7.71 -9.12 11.18
CA ILE A 82 8.27 -9.40 9.84
C ILE A 82 8.74 -8.10 9.21
N GLN A 83 9.95 -7.67 9.55
CA GLN A 83 10.51 -6.38 9.10
C GLN A 83 10.70 -6.26 7.58
N LEU A 84 10.78 -7.38 6.86
CA LEU A 84 10.95 -7.41 5.40
C LEU A 84 9.64 -7.19 4.63
N VAL A 85 8.51 -7.09 5.32
CA VAL A 85 7.18 -6.88 4.73
C VAL A 85 6.56 -5.65 5.39
N GLU A 86 6.10 -4.69 4.59
CA GLU A 86 5.39 -3.53 5.13
C GLU A 86 4.02 -3.93 5.71
N GLY A 87 3.72 -3.39 6.90
CA GLY A 87 2.48 -3.62 7.63
C GLY A 87 2.72 -4.25 9.01
N ASP A 88 1.78 -4.02 9.93
CA ASP A 88 1.84 -4.50 11.31
C ASP A 88 0.56 -5.26 11.74
N GLU A 89 -0.47 -5.25 10.90
CA GLU A 89 -1.76 -5.90 11.16
C GLU A 89 -1.82 -7.35 10.64
N GLY A 90 -2.33 -8.25 11.48
CA GLY A 90 -2.58 -9.63 11.11
C GLY A 90 -1.34 -10.52 11.15
N ARG A 91 -1.36 -11.60 10.36
CA ARG A 91 -0.35 -12.66 10.40
C ARG A 91 0.01 -13.12 8.99
N MET A 92 1.25 -13.58 8.83
CA MET A 92 1.74 -14.15 7.59
C MET A 92 2.46 -15.47 7.87
N CYS A 93 2.31 -16.44 6.97
CA CYS A 93 3.04 -17.70 7.08
C CYS A 93 4.52 -17.49 6.73
N ILE A 94 5.40 -17.86 7.65
CA ILE A 94 6.85 -17.85 7.45
C ILE A 94 7.33 -19.25 7.14
N ASN A 95 8.03 -19.39 6.01
CA ASN A 95 8.82 -20.57 5.69
C ASN A 95 10.19 -20.42 6.36
N THR A 96 10.54 -21.35 7.26
CA THR A 96 11.77 -21.24 8.04
C THR A 96 13.02 -21.64 7.25
N GLU A 97 12.87 -22.50 6.24
CA GLU A 97 13.99 -23.20 5.58
C GLU A 97 14.99 -23.78 6.60
N TRP A 98 14.47 -24.41 7.66
CA TRP A 98 15.28 -24.89 8.80
C TRP A 98 16.34 -25.94 8.42
N GLY A 99 16.30 -26.44 7.18
CA GLY A 99 17.24 -27.45 6.70
C GLY A 99 18.67 -26.91 6.66
N GLY A 100 18.84 -25.61 6.44
CA GLY A 100 20.12 -24.90 6.48
C GLY A 100 20.58 -24.50 7.89
N PHE A 101 19.87 -24.90 8.95
CA PHE A 101 20.35 -24.65 10.31
C PHE A 101 21.72 -25.32 10.51
N GLY A 102 22.68 -24.57 11.04
CA GLY A 102 24.06 -25.03 11.21
C GLY A 102 24.99 -24.77 10.02
N ASP A 103 24.49 -24.32 8.86
CA ASP A 103 25.32 -23.99 7.69
C ASP A 103 26.38 -22.90 7.96
N ASP A 104 26.22 -22.14 9.03
CA ASP A 104 27.14 -21.12 9.55
C ASP A 104 28.17 -21.69 10.56
N GLY A 105 28.13 -22.99 10.83
CA GLY A 105 28.99 -23.67 11.81
C GLY A 105 28.39 -23.77 13.22
N SER A 106 27.17 -23.26 13.45
CA SER A 106 26.54 -23.26 14.78
C SER A 106 26.19 -24.64 15.34
N LEU A 107 26.23 -25.70 14.50
CA LEU A 107 25.97 -27.09 14.89
C LEU A 107 27.23 -27.99 14.86
N GLU A 108 28.44 -27.43 14.71
CA GLU A 108 29.66 -28.25 14.62
C GLU A 108 29.97 -29.06 15.88
N ASP A 109 29.48 -28.62 17.03
CA ASP A 109 29.62 -29.30 18.32
C ASP A 109 28.82 -30.62 18.39
N ILE A 110 27.72 -30.71 17.65
CA ILE A 110 26.88 -31.92 17.58
C ILE A 110 27.14 -32.77 16.33
N ARG A 111 27.78 -32.21 15.29
CA ARG A 111 28.10 -32.94 14.06
C ARG A 111 29.25 -33.93 14.26
N THR A 112 28.99 -35.18 13.89
CA THR A 112 29.98 -36.26 13.95
C THR A 112 30.84 -36.31 12.69
N VAL A 113 31.89 -37.13 12.72
CA VAL A 113 32.70 -37.42 11.53
C VAL A 113 31.86 -38.03 10.39
N PHE A 114 30.80 -38.76 10.71
CA PHE A 114 29.89 -39.36 9.73
C PHE A 114 29.03 -38.30 9.03
N ASP A 115 28.60 -37.28 9.78
CA ASP A 115 27.82 -36.18 9.22
C ASP A 115 28.66 -35.29 8.29
N ARG A 116 29.98 -35.24 8.49
CA ARG A 116 30.92 -34.56 7.59
C ARG A 116 31.14 -35.36 6.32
N GLU A 117 31.34 -36.67 6.44
CA GLU A 117 31.52 -37.56 5.28
C GLU A 117 30.29 -37.56 4.36
N VAL A 118 29.07 -37.58 4.92
CA VAL A 118 27.82 -37.45 4.13
C VAL A 118 27.70 -36.10 3.43
N ASP A 119 28.16 -35.03 4.08
CA ASP A 119 28.10 -33.67 3.59
C ASP A 119 29.10 -33.42 2.45
N ASP A 120 30.36 -33.84 2.63
CA ASP A 120 31.45 -33.70 1.66
C ASP A 120 31.10 -34.37 0.32
N ASP A 121 30.44 -35.53 0.38
CA ASP A 121 30.04 -36.29 -0.80
C ASP A 121 28.67 -35.86 -1.36
N SER A 122 27.96 -34.90 -0.77
CA SER A 122 26.61 -34.52 -1.22
C SER A 122 26.62 -33.63 -2.48
N ILE A 123 25.44 -33.41 -3.08
CA ILE A 123 25.26 -32.50 -4.23
C ILE A 123 25.54 -31.03 -3.83
N ASN A 124 25.46 -30.73 -2.54
CA ASN A 124 25.54 -29.40 -1.95
C ASN A 124 26.38 -29.39 -0.66
N PRO A 125 27.71 -29.64 -0.74
CA PRO A 125 28.58 -29.65 0.45
C PRO A 125 28.55 -28.31 1.19
N GLY A 126 28.56 -28.37 2.53
CA GLY A 126 28.49 -27.19 3.40
C GLY A 126 27.13 -26.49 3.44
N LYS A 127 26.09 -27.12 2.88
CA LYS A 127 24.71 -26.61 2.85
C LYS A 127 23.72 -27.64 3.35
N GLN A 128 22.61 -27.17 3.90
CA GLN A 128 21.51 -28.01 4.41
C GLN A 128 21.99 -28.98 5.50
N LEU A 129 22.91 -28.54 6.38
CA LEU A 129 23.61 -29.40 7.33
C LEU A 129 22.66 -30.06 8.34
N PHE A 130 21.67 -29.33 8.85
CA PHE A 130 20.64 -29.90 9.71
C PHE A 130 19.77 -30.92 8.96
N GLU A 131 19.36 -30.62 7.73
CA GLU A 131 18.56 -31.54 6.91
C GLU A 131 19.30 -32.87 6.66
N LYS A 132 20.63 -32.84 6.48
CA LYS A 132 21.47 -34.03 6.30
C LYS A 132 21.52 -34.95 7.51
N MET A 133 21.30 -34.42 8.72
CA MET A 133 21.22 -35.22 9.94
C MET A 133 19.83 -35.83 10.20
N VAL A 134 18.79 -35.35 9.49
CA VAL A 134 17.38 -35.63 9.83
C VAL A 134 16.63 -36.36 8.73
N SER A 135 16.74 -35.92 7.48
CA SER A 135 15.80 -36.29 6.43
C SER A 135 16.06 -37.66 5.79
N ALA A 136 15.01 -38.24 5.21
CA ALA A 136 15.01 -39.59 4.63
C ALA A 136 16.10 -39.81 3.59
N MET A 137 16.48 -38.76 2.86
CA MET A 137 17.50 -38.84 1.81
C MET A 137 18.88 -39.24 2.34
N TYR A 138 19.19 -38.93 3.61
CA TYR A 138 20.54 -39.07 4.16
C TYR A 138 20.66 -40.11 5.28
N LEU A 139 19.55 -40.49 5.94
CA LEU A 139 19.63 -41.46 7.06
C LEU A 139 20.18 -42.83 6.62
N GLY A 140 19.81 -43.32 5.43
CA GLY A 140 20.34 -44.58 4.87
C GLY A 140 21.85 -44.52 4.68
N GLU A 141 22.35 -43.41 4.13
CA GLU A 141 23.77 -43.22 3.88
C GLU A 141 24.57 -43.04 5.19
N LEU A 142 24.00 -42.34 6.18
CA LEU A 142 24.58 -42.27 7.52
C LEU A 142 24.74 -43.66 8.14
N VAL A 143 23.70 -44.50 8.07
CA VAL A 143 23.77 -45.89 8.55
C VAL A 143 24.84 -46.68 7.79
N ARG A 144 24.92 -46.53 6.46
CA ARG A 144 25.92 -47.22 5.63
C ARG A 144 27.34 -46.86 6.03
N ILE A 145 27.66 -45.58 6.18
CA ILE A 145 29.01 -45.11 6.53
C ILE A 145 29.39 -45.56 7.94
N ILE A 146 28.48 -45.45 8.91
CA ILE A 146 28.68 -45.96 10.27
C ILE A 146 28.98 -47.46 10.23
N LEU A 147 28.20 -48.22 9.46
CA LEU A 147 28.38 -49.66 9.31
C LEU A 147 29.76 -49.98 8.69
N VAL A 148 30.14 -49.32 7.59
CA VAL A 148 31.45 -49.49 6.96
C VAL A 148 32.59 -49.23 7.96
N ARG A 149 32.50 -48.15 8.75
CA ARG A 149 33.53 -47.83 9.75
C ARG A 149 33.63 -48.89 10.85
N ILE A 150 32.51 -49.40 11.35
CA ILE A 150 32.48 -50.44 12.38
C ILE A 150 33.07 -51.75 11.85
N ILE A 151 32.75 -52.11 10.61
CA ILE A 151 33.29 -53.31 9.95
C ILE A 151 34.80 -53.15 9.75
N GLN A 152 35.26 -52.05 9.19
CA GLN A 152 36.70 -51.83 8.94
C GLN A 152 37.55 -51.87 10.22
N ASN A 153 36.96 -51.51 11.37
CA ASN A 153 37.60 -51.64 12.68
C ASN A 153 37.52 -53.06 13.28
N GLY A 154 37.02 -54.05 12.53
CA GLY A 154 36.95 -55.45 12.92
C GLY A 154 35.81 -55.81 13.87
N MET A 155 34.90 -54.88 14.17
CA MET A 155 33.86 -55.06 15.20
C MET A 155 32.64 -55.85 14.71
N LEU A 156 32.40 -55.91 13.39
CA LEU A 156 31.37 -56.72 12.76
C LEU A 156 31.96 -57.49 11.58
N PHE A 157 31.38 -58.66 11.26
CA PHE A 157 31.78 -59.54 10.15
C PHE A 157 33.29 -59.85 10.06
N LYS A 158 34.00 -59.83 11.21
CA LYS A 158 35.46 -60.05 11.29
C LYS A 158 36.27 -59.16 10.33
N GLY A 159 35.81 -57.94 10.07
CA GLY A 159 36.50 -57.01 9.18
C GLY A 159 36.16 -57.13 7.69
N LYS A 160 35.30 -58.09 7.29
CA LYS A 160 35.00 -58.34 5.88
C LYS A 160 33.91 -57.41 5.37
N THR A 161 34.25 -56.54 4.42
CA THR A 161 33.31 -55.71 3.66
C THR A 161 32.88 -56.38 2.36
N SER A 162 31.90 -55.79 1.66
CA SER A 162 31.52 -56.16 0.29
C SER A 162 31.58 -54.95 -0.64
N SER A 163 31.76 -55.18 -1.94
CA SER A 163 31.71 -54.09 -2.93
C SER A 163 30.37 -53.36 -2.93
N LYS A 164 29.26 -54.08 -2.72
CA LYS A 164 27.91 -53.50 -2.63
C LYS A 164 27.75 -52.57 -1.44
N LEU A 165 28.27 -52.92 -0.26
CA LEU A 165 28.21 -52.04 0.93
C LEU A 165 29.05 -50.77 0.76
N LEU A 166 30.16 -50.86 0.03
CA LEU A 166 31.02 -49.71 -0.25
C LEU A 166 30.41 -48.76 -1.28
N THR A 167 29.39 -49.19 -2.03
CA THR A 167 28.66 -48.33 -2.96
C THR A 167 27.75 -47.36 -2.20
N LYS A 168 27.92 -46.06 -2.43
CA LYS A 168 27.06 -45.00 -1.90
C LYS A 168 25.58 -45.26 -2.23
N GLY A 169 24.70 -45.03 -1.25
CA GLY A 169 23.26 -45.21 -1.41
C GLY A 169 22.80 -46.68 -1.46
N SER A 170 23.65 -47.63 -1.06
CA SER A 170 23.31 -49.05 -1.01
C SER A 170 22.31 -49.41 0.09
N ILE A 171 22.09 -48.51 1.06
CA ILE A 171 21.09 -48.64 2.12
C ILE A 171 20.15 -47.45 1.99
N ASP A 172 18.86 -47.72 1.84
CA ASP A 172 17.85 -46.68 1.71
C ASP A 172 17.02 -46.50 3.00
N ILE A 173 16.05 -45.60 2.97
CA ILE A 173 15.18 -45.36 4.12
C ILE A 173 14.19 -46.50 4.37
N GLU A 174 13.79 -47.24 3.33
CA GLU A 174 12.85 -48.36 3.46
C GLU A 174 13.51 -49.53 4.21
N ASP A 175 14.82 -49.74 4.00
CA ASP A 175 15.62 -50.68 4.80
C ASP A 175 15.56 -50.32 6.29
N ILE A 176 15.80 -49.06 6.65
CA ILE A 176 15.74 -48.58 8.04
C ILE A 176 14.35 -48.79 8.62
N ILE A 177 13.29 -48.44 7.87
CA ILE A 177 11.90 -48.63 8.30
C ILE A 177 11.60 -50.11 8.56
N ALA A 178 12.05 -51.00 7.68
CA ALA A 178 11.86 -52.44 7.82
C ALA A 178 12.62 -53.02 9.03
N ILE A 179 13.81 -52.50 9.32
CA ILE A 179 14.68 -52.91 10.44
C ILE A 179 14.14 -52.43 11.80
N GLU A 180 13.47 -51.29 11.83
CA GLU A 180 12.87 -50.74 13.05
C GLU A 180 11.59 -51.44 13.47
N ASN A 181 11.00 -52.27 12.59
CA ASN A 181 9.82 -53.07 12.93
C ASN A 181 10.07 -53.90 14.21
N TYR A 182 9.11 -53.89 15.13
CA TYR A 182 9.25 -54.57 16.42
C TYR A 182 9.44 -56.09 16.26
N ASN A 183 8.64 -56.71 15.39
CA ASN A 183 8.55 -58.16 15.23
C ASN A 183 9.58 -58.71 14.23
N THR A 184 9.76 -58.03 13.10
CA THR A 184 10.58 -58.54 11.99
C THR A 184 11.94 -57.87 11.88
N GLY A 185 12.24 -56.86 12.72
CA GLY A 185 13.38 -55.97 12.52
C GLY A 185 14.75 -56.64 12.41
N VAL A 186 15.03 -57.64 13.26
CA VAL A 186 16.30 -58.39 13.18
C VAL A 186 16.35 -59.19 11.88
N LYS A 187 15.26 -59.86 11.50
CA LYS A 187 15.18 -60.59 10.23
C LYS A 187 15.39 -59.65 9.03
N SER A 188 14.73 -58.49 9.01
CA SER A 188 14.92 -57.48 7.97
C SER A 188 16.38 -57.03 7.88
N ALA A 189 17.05 -56.82 9.02
CA ALA A 189 18.46 -56.45 9.05
C ALA A 189 19.34 -57.55 8.43
N MET A 190 19.09 -58.81 8.79
CA MET A 190 19.80 -59.96 8.23
C MET A 190 19.60 -60.07 6.71
N ASP A 191 18.37 -59.88 6.24
CA ASP A 191 18.03 -59.97 4.81
C ASP A 191 18.68 -58.83 4.01
N MET A 192 18.66 -57.60 4.54
CA MET A 192 19.38 -56.46 3.95
C MET A 192 20.90 -56.73 3.88
N LEU A 193 21.52 -57.20 4.96
CA LEU A 193 22.95 -57.51 5.01
C LEU A 193 23.34 -58.61 4.00
N ARG A 194 22.51 -59.65 3.83
CA ARG A 194 22.71 -60.68 2.81
C ARG A 194 22.60 -60.12 1.39
N ASN A 195 21.65 -59.22 1.15
CA ASN A 195 21.50 -58.56 -0.16
C ASN A 195 22.73 -57.70 -0.51
N LEU A 196 23.36 -57.11 0.50
CA LEU A 196 24.65 -56.44 0.38
C LEU A 196 25.83 -57.41 0.21
N GLY A 197 25.63 -58.72 0.17
CA GLY A 197 26.68 -59.71 -0.07
C GLY A 197 27.54 -59.98 1.17
N LEU A 198 26.99 -59.79 2.36
CA LEU A 198 27.61 -60.17 3.64
C LEU A 198 26.99 -61.48 4.16
N GLU A 199 27.70 -62.14 5.06
CA GLU A 199 27.23 -63.33 5.78
C GLU A 199 26.96 -62.98 7.26
N PRO A 200 25.79 -62.42 7.60
CA PRO A 200 25.51 -61.94 8.94
C PRO A 200 25.22 -63.08 9.94
N SER A 201 25.70 -62.89 11.17
CA SER A 201 25.22 -63.60 12.36
C SER A 201 24.02 -62.88 12.98
N GLU A 202 23.28 -63.55 13.87
CA GLU A 202 22.16 -62.92 14.58
C GLU A 202 22.60 -61.70 15.42
N GLU A 203 23.81 -61.77 16.00
CA GLU A 203 24.42 -60.65 16.73
C GLU A 203 24.67 -59.45 15.80
N ASP A 204 25.15 -59.67 14.57
CA ASP A 204 25.30 -58.60 13.58
C ASP A 204 23.95 -57.95 13.25
N GLY A 205 22.90 -58.75 13.09
CA GLY A 205 21.54 -58.26 12.85
C GLY A 205 21.00 -57.40 14.00
N ILE A 206 21.27 -57.79 15.25
CA ILE A 206 20.93 -57.01 16.45
C ILE A 206 21.71 -55.70 16.49
N ALA A 207 23.02 -55.74 16.20
CA ALA A 207 23.88 -54.57 16.18
C ALA A 207 23.43 -53.55 15.13
N VAL A 208 23.17 -53.99 13.90
CA VAL A 208 22.68 -53.12 12.81
C VAL A 208 21.32 -52.53 13.14
N ARG A 209 20.42 -53.30 13.73
CA ARG A 209 19.14 -52.78 14.23
C ARG A 209 19.33 -51.67 15.26
N GLN A 210 20.31 -51.80 16.13
CA GLN A 210 20.61 -50.78 17.15
C GLN A 210 21.19 -49.51 16.51
N ILE A 211 22.06 -49.64 15.50
CA ILE A 211 22.59 -48.50 14.73
C ILE A 211 21.44 -47.74 14.07
N CYS A 212 20.55 -48.43 13.35
CA CYS A 212 19.37 -47.81 12.71
C CYS A 212 18.52 -47.05 13.73
N LYS A 213 18.21 -47.67 14.87
CA LYS A 213 17.43 -47.04 15.95
C LYS A 213 18.09 -45.77 16.48
N ILE A 214 19.41 -45.77 16.69
CA ILE A 214 20.13 -44.59 17.20
C ILE A 214 20.10 -43.46 16.18
N VAL A 215 20.35 -43.75 14.90
CA VAL A 215 20.35 -42.75 13.82
C VAL A 215 18.96 -42.13 13.67
N SER A 216 17.90 -42.93 13.58
CA SER A 216 16.53 -42.43 13.49
C SER A 216 16.07 -41.71 14.75
N PHE A 217 16.46 -42.18 15.93
CA PHE A 217 16.13 -41.52 17.19
C PHE A 217 16.80 -40.14 17.28
N ARG A 218 18.05 -40.01 16.83
CA ARG A 218 18.74 -38.72 16.72
C ARG A 218 17.97 -37.78 15.80
N SER A 219 17.59 -38.25 14.62
CA SER A 219 16.79 -37.49 13.65
C SER A 219 15.46 -36.99 14.26
N ALA A 220 14.69 -37.87 14.92
CA ALA A 220 13.46 -37.50 15.60
C ALA A 220 13.67 -36.49 16.72
N THR A 221 14.77 -36.60 17.47
CA THR A 221 15.14 -35.70 18.57
C THR A 221 15.47 -34.31 18.06
N LEU A 222 16.30 -34.21 17.03
CA LEU A 222 16.67 -32.94 16.41
C LEU A 222 15.43 -32.21 15.85
N CYS A 223 14.58 -32.93 15.11
CA CYS A 223 13.36 -32.36 14.56
C CYS A 223 12.35 -31.95 15.65
N SER A 224 12.30 -32.68 16.76
CA SER A 224 11.44 -32.36 17.90
C SER A 224 11.92 -31.09 18.62
N ALA A 225 13.23 -30.93 18.78
CA ALA A 225 13.81 -29.74 19.40
C ALA A 225 13.54 -28.47 18.59
N THR A 226 13.71 -28.52 17.26
CA THR A 226 13.43 -27.35 16.40
C THR A 226 11.94 -27.02 16.34
N LEU A 227 11.05 -28.02 16.28
CA LEU A 227 9.61 -27.77 16.36
C LEU A 227 9.20 -27.18 17.73
N ALA A 228 9.82 -27.62 18.82
CA ALA A 228 9.55 -27.07 20.15
C ALA A 228 9.85 -25.56 20.20
N VAL A 229 10.93 -25.10 19.55
CA VAL A 229 11.23 -23.66 19.48
C VAL A 229 10.11 -22.90 18.77
N ILE A 230 9.60 -23.40 17.65
CA ILE A 230 8.49 -22.77 16.91
C ILE A 230 7.22 -22.70 17.77
N LEU A 231 6.87 -23.79 18.46
CA LEU A 231 5.71 -23.84 19.35
C LEU A 231 5.84 -22.85 20.52
N GLN A 232 7.00 -22.80 21.16
CA GLN A 232 7.30 -21.86 22.23
C GLN A 232 7.20 -20.41 21.74
N HIS A 233 7.68 -20.14 20.52
CA HIS A 233 7.61 -18.83 19.89
C HIS A 233 6.16 -18.38 19.65
N ILE A 234 5.33 -19.24 19.05
CA ILE A 234 3.90 -18.95 18.84
C ILE A 234 3.19 -18.71 20.18
N LYS A 235 3.48 -19.53 21.20
CA LYS A 235 2.93 -19.34 22.54
C LYS A 235 3.26 -17.95 23.10
N ASN A 236 4.52 -17.52 22.96
CA ASN A 236 4.99 -16.22 23.42
C ASN A 236 4.33 -15.07 22.65
N ASN A 237 4.20 -15.20 21.33
CA ASN A 237 3.51 -14.22 20.47
C ASN A 237 2.05 -14.01 20.90
N LYS A 238 1.35 -15.11 21.20
CA LYS A 238 -0.03 -15.09 21.71
C LYS A 238 -0.15 -14.69 23.18
N LYS A 239 0.97 -14.55 23.90
CA LYS A 239 1.04 -14.25 25.34
C LYS A 239 0.20 -15.23 26.18
N MET A 240 0.16 -16.50 25.78
CA MET A 240 -0.64 -17.53 26.44
C MET A 240 0.17 -18.30 27.49
N LYS A 241 -0.46 -18.67 28.61
CA LYS A 241 0.16 -19.56 29.60
C LYS A 241 0.30 -21.00 29.10
N ARG A 242 -0.68 -21.46 28.31
CA ARG A 242 -0.71 -22.78 27.70
C ARG A 242 -1.15 -22.62 26.24
N LEU A 243 -0.43 -23.22 25.30
CA LEU A 243 -0.75 -23.14 23.87
C LEU A 243 -1.55 -24.38 23.46
N ARG A 244 -2.67 -24.20 22.75
CA ARG A 244 -3.34 -25.27 22.02
C ARG A 244 -3.19 -25.00 20.53
N THR A 245 -2.62 -25.95 19.79
CA THR A 245 -2.37 -25.78 18.36
C THR A 245 -2.30 -27.13 17.65
N THR A 246 -2.47 -27.11 16.34
CA THR A 246 -2.34 -28.27 15.46
C THR A 246 -1.11 -28.10 14.56
N VAL A 247 -0.35 -29.18 14.42
CA VAL A 247 0.80 -29.28 13.50
C VAL A 247 0.39 -30.21 12.37
N GLY A 248 0.26 -29.65 11.17
CA GLY A 248 0.10 -30.42 9.95
C GLY A 248 1.44 -31.04 9.55
N ILE A 249 1.47 -32.35 9.29
CA ILE A 249 2.70 -33.08 8.96
C ILE A 249 2.52 -33.85 7.65
N THR A 250 3.55 -33.85 6.82
CA THR A 250 3.69 -34.76 5.67
C THR A 250 5.12 -35.28 5.55
N GLY A 251 5.34 -36.16 4.57
CA GLY A 251 6.65 -36.72 4.25
C GLY A 251 6.74 -38.23 4.46
N THR A 252 7.60 -38.86 3.65
CA THR A 252 7.72 -40.32 3.54
C THR A 252 8.19 -40.97 4.83
N LEU A 253 9.23 -40.42 5.47
CA LEU A 253 9.77 -40.96 6.73
C LEU A 253 8.72 -40.94 7.84
N TYR A 254 8.05 -39.81 8.07
CA TYR A 254 7.03 -39.72 9.10
C TYR A 254 5.82 -40.64 8.82
N ARG A 255 5.38 -40.70 7.56
CA ARG A 255 4.20 -41.49 7.17
C ARG A 255 4.44 -42.99 7.28
N LYS A 256 5.59 -43.47 6.80
CA LYS A 256 5.90 -44.91 6.72
C LYS A 256 6.50 -45.46 8.01
N ASN A 257 7.20 -44.64 8.80
CA ASN A 257 7.81 -45.06 10.06
C ASN A 257 6.96 -44.68 11.28
N MET A 258 6.08 -45.59 11.70
CA MET A 258 5.23 -45.38 12.88
C MET A 258 6.03 -45.18 14.18
N GLN A 259 7.20 -45.82 14.31
CA GLN A 259 8.04 -45.69 15.49
C GLN A 259 8.70 -44.32 15.57
N TYR A 260 9.15 -43.80 14.42
CA TYR A 260 9.63 -42.44 14.29
C TYR A 260 8.55 -41.43 14.69
N ALA A 261 7.33 -41.54 14.14
CA ALA A 261 6.22 -40.64 14.46
C ALA A 261 5.87 -40.66 15.96
N LYS A 262 5.77 -41.85 16.57
CA LYS A 262 5.52 -42.00 18.02
C LYS A 262 6.61 -41.35 18.87
N THR A 263 7.87 -41.57 18.50
CA THR A 263 9.03 -41.01 19.22
C THR A 263 9.03 -39.49 19.12
N PHE A 264 8.85 -38.96 17.92
CA PHE A 264 8.74 -37.53 17.65
C PHE A 264 7.62 -36.88 18.49
N HIS A 265 6.40 -37.45 18.49
CA HIS A 265 5.30 -36.92 19.31
C HIS A 265 5.62 -36.91 20.80
N LYS A 266 6.23 -37.99 21.29
CA LYS A 266 6.61 -38.12 22.71
C LYS A 266 7.64 -37.08 23.09
N LEU A 267 8.66 -36.87 22.25
CA LEU A 267 9.74 -35.93 22.51
C LEU A 267 9.24 -34.48 22.52
N VAL A 268 8.45 -34.06 21.52
CA VAL A 268 7.85 -32.71 21.51
C VAL A 268 7.03 -32.45 22.77
N ARG A 269 6.17 -33.40 23.17
CA ARG A 269 5.34 -33.28 24.38
C ARG A 269 6.16 -33.28 25.68
N SER A 270 7.31 -33.94 25.68
CA SER A 270 8.22 -33.94 26.84
C SER A 270 9.01 -32.64 26.97
N LEU A 271 9.34 -31.99 25.85
CA LEU A 271 10.05 -30.71 25.83
C LEU A 271 9.15 -29.54 26.22
N LEU A 272 7.85 -29.60 25.89
CA LEU A 272 6.88 -28.53 26.15
C LEU A 272 5.62 -29.04 26.85
N THR A 273 5.65 -29.08 28.18
CA THR A 273 4.52 -29.58 29.00
C THR A 273 3.31 -28.64 29.03
N ASP A 274 3.49 -27.41 28.57
CA ASP A 274 2.49 -26.34 28.50
C ASP A 274 1.98 -26.09 27.07
N CYS A 275 2.24 -27.02 26.16
CA CYS A 275 1.71 -26.99 24.80
C CYS A 275 0.89 -28.26 24.52
N ASP A 276 -0.42 -28.08 24.32
CA ASP A 276 -1.35 -29.11 23.86
C ASP A 276 -1.28 -29.22 22.34
N VAL A 277 -0.39 -30.08 21.85
CA VAL A 277 -0.11 -30.26 20.42
C VAL A 277 -0.88 -31.45 19.84
N ARG A 278 -1.72 -31.16 18.84
CA ARG A 278 -2.31 -32.18 17.95
C ARG A 278 -1.45 -32.32 16.70
N PHE A 279 -1.08 -33.55 16.36
CA PHE A 279 -0.39 -33.85 15.10
C PHE A 279 -1.40 -34.40 14.09
N GLN A 280 -1.49 -33.77 12.93
CA GLN A 280 -2.42 -34.15 11.87
C GLN A 280 -1.64 -34.49 10.60
N LEU A 281 -1.84 -35.70 10.08
CA LEU A 281 -1.22 -36.12 8.83
C LEU A 281 -1.99 -35.52 7.65
N ALA A 282 -1.29 -34.91 6.69
CA ALA A 282 -1.84 -34.54 5.40
C ALA A 282 -1.84 -35.78 4.47
N GLU A 283 -2.94 -36.55 4.50
CA GLU A 283 -3.06 -37.83 3.76
C GLU A 283 -2.91 -37.65 2.25
N ASP A 284 -3.60 -36.66 1.68
CA ASP A 284 -3.59 -36.34 0.24
C ASP A 284 -2.40 -35.45 -0.18
N GLY A 285 -1.43 -35.26 0.71
CA GLY A 285 -0.28 -34.37 0.47
C GLY A 285 -0.65 -32.88 0.48
N THR A 286 0.03 -32.09 -0.35
CA THR A 286 0.00 -30.63 -0.30
C THR A 286 -0.94 -29.98 -1.33
N GLY A 287 -1.53 -30.77 -2.23
CA GLY A 287 -2.35 -30.28 -3.33
C GLY A 287 -3.62 -29.55 -2.88
N LYS A 288 -4.31 -30.08 -1.87
CA LYS A 288 -5.50 -29.43 -1.26
C LYS A 288 -5.14 -28.03 -0.73
N GLY A 289 -4.06 -27.90 0.03
CA GLY A 289 -3.58 -26.62 0.53
C GLY A 289 -3.18 -25.62 -0.57
N ALA A 290 -2.47 -26.09 -1.61
CA ALA A 290 -2.11 -25.25 -2.75
C ALA A 290 -3.35 -24.74 -3.51
N ALA A 291 -4.38 -25.56 -3.66
CA ALA A 291 -5.65 -25.16 -4.27
C ALA A 291 -6.37 -24.08 -3.43
N MET A 292 -6.34 -24.19 -2.10
CA MET A 292 -6.93 -23.17 -1.21
C MET A 292 -6.23 -21.82 -1.34
N VAL A 293 -4.89 -21.81 -1.37
CA VAL A 293 -4.12 -20.57 -1.59
C VAL A 293 -4.41 -19.99 -2.97
N THR A 294 -4.49 -20.84 -4.00
CA THR A 294 -4.84 -20.43 -5.36
C THR A 294 -6.24 -19.81 -5.44
N ALA A 295 -7.23 -20.36 -4.76
CA ALA A 295 -8.59 -19.81 -4.73
C ALA A 295 -8.64 -18.39 -4.12
N VAL A 296 -7.89 -18.17 -3.03
CA VAL A 296 -7.77 -16.83 -2.43
C VAL A 296 -7.04 -15.87 -3.37
N ALA A 297 -5.94 -16.31 -3.98
CA ALA A 297 -5.20 -15.51 -4.95
C ALA A 297 -6.08 -15.08 -6.14
N GLN A 298 -6.88 -16.02 -6.68
CA GLN A 298 -7.81 -15.74 -7.77
C GLN A 298 -8.83 -14.66 -7.38
N ARG A 299 -9.42 -14.75 -6.19
CA ARG A 299 -10.37 -13.76 -5.68
C ARG A 299 -9.74 -12.36 -5.59
N LEU A 300 -8.50 -12.26 -5.10
CA LEU A 300 -7.78 -10.99 -4.98
C LEU A 300 -7.43 -10.39 -6.35
N VAL A 301 -7.02 -11.23 -7.31
CA VAL A 301 -6.78 -10.78 -8.70
C VAL A 301 -8.06 -10.25 -9.33
N TYR A 302 -9.20 -10.93 -9.14
CA TYR A 302 -10.49 -10.47 -9.63
C TYR A 302 -10.89 -9.11 -9.03
N GLN A 303 -10.75 -8.96 -7.71
CA GLN A 303 -11.04 -7.70 -7.01
C GLN A 303 -10.16 -6.55 -7.54
N ARG A 304 -8.86 -6.78 -7.68
CA ARG A 304 -7.92 -5.78 -8.22
C ARG A 304 -8.29 -5.37 -9.64
N ASN A 305 -8.59 -6.34 -10.51
CA ASN A 305 -9.00 -6.07 -11.89
C ASN A 305 -10.29 -5.26 -11.95
N TYR A 306 -11.25 -5.50 -11.05
CA TYR A 306 -12.46 -4.71 -10.95
C TYR A 306 -12.15 -3.26 -10.54
N ILE A 307 -11.33 -3.07 -9.51
CA ILE A 307 -10.90 -1.73 -9.06
C ILE A 307 -10.16 -0.99 -10.17
N ASP A 308 -9.19 -1.63 -10.82
CA ASP A 308 -8.40 -1.02 -11.89
C ASP A 308 -9.29 -0.60 -13.07
N LYS A 309 -10.30 -1.41 -13.44
CA LYS A 309 -11.29 -1.05 -14.47
C LYS A 309 -12.15 0.14 -14.07
N THR A 310 -12.59 0.20 -12.80
CA THR A 310 -13.39 1.31 -12.27
C THR A 310 -12.58 2.61 -12.21
N LEU A 311 -11.30 2.54 -11.88
CA LEU A 311 -10.41 3.70 -11.78
C LEU A 311 -9.80 4.13 -13.12
N ALA A 312 -9.78 3.26 -14.14
CA ALA A 312 -9.16 3.55 -15.43
C ALA A 312 -9.66 4.85 -16.09
N PRO A 313 -10.97 5.19 -16.09
CA PRO A 313 -11.48 6.43 -16.68
C PRO A 313 -10.93 7.72 -16.03
N PHE A 314 -10.46 7.67 -14.77
CA PHE A 314 -9.87 8.81 -14.08
C PHE A 314 -8.41 9.08 -14.51
N ARG A 315 -7.78 8.15 -15.25
CA ARG A 315 -6.42 8.32 -15.77
C ARG A 315 -6.47 8.98 -17.13
N LEU A 316 -6.18 10.27 -17.17
CA LEU A 316 -6.06 11.01 -18.43
C LEU A 316 -4.69 10.79 -19.07
N ASN A 317 -4.69 10.49 -20.36
CA ASN A 317 -3.47 10.40 -21.16
C ASN A 317 -3.09 11.77 -21.75
N ARG A 318 -1.89 11.85 -22.34
CA ARG A 318 -1.35 13.10 -22.90
C ARG A 318 -2.24 13.69 -23.99
N ASP A 319 -2.82 12.87 -24.86
CA ASP A 319 -3.65 13.36 -25.97
C ASP A 319 -4.95 13.96 -25.46
N GLN A 320 -5.58 13.33 -24.46
CA GLN A 320 -6.74 13.88 -23.76
C GLN A 320 -6.41 15.23 -23.10
N LEU A 321 -5.25 15.35 -22.44
CA LEU A 321 -4.81 16.61 -21.83
C LEU A 321 -4.61 17.72 -22.87
N LEU A 322 -4.06 17.41 -24.05
CA LEU A 322 -3.91 18.38 -25.13
C LEU A 322 -5.27 18.85 -25.67
N ILE A 323 -6.24 17.94 -25.80
CA ILE A 323 -7.62 18.30 -26.19
C ILE A 323 -8.26 19.23 -25.16
N ILE A 324 -8.08 18.95 -23.87
CA ILE A 324 -8.60 19.82 -22.78
C ILE A 324 -7.96 21.20 -22.85
N MET A 325 -6.63 21.27 -23.04
CA MET A 325 -5.89 22.52 -23.16
C MET A 325 -6.41 23.37 -24.33
N ASP A 326 -6.62 22.76 -25.50
CA ASP A 326 -7.16 23.45 -26.67
C ASP A 326 -8.59 23.93 -26.46
N LYS A 327 -9.44 23.12 -25.80
CA LYS A 327 -10.81 23.51 -25.45
C LYS A 327 -10.85 24.70 -24.50
N MET A 328 -10.02 24.68 -23.44
CA MET A 328 -9.91 25.79 -22.49
C MET A 328 -9.45 27.07 -23.20
N ARG A 329 -8.40 26.98 -24.03
CA ARG A 329 -7.90 28.12 -24.82
C ARG A 329 -8.99 28.73 -25.69
N LEU A 330 -9.74 27.91 -26.42
CA LEU A 330 -10.84 28.39 -27.28
C LEU A 330 -11.96 29.06 -26.46
N ASP A 331 -12.28 28.55 -25.28
CA ASP A 331 -13.33 29.15 -24.45
C ASP A 331 -12.89 30.46 -23.80
N MET A 332 -11.61 30.57 -23.40
CA MET A 332 -11.00 31.85 -23.00
C MET A 332 -11.05 32.88 -24.14
N GLU A 333 -10.70 32.50 -25.36
CA GLU A 333 -10.79 33.38 -26.54
C GLU A 333 -12.24 33.85 -26.79
N ARG A 334 -13.23 32.99 -26.56
CA ARG A 334 -14.65 33.35 -26.70
C ARG A 334 -15.12 34.28 -25.58
N GLY A 335 -14.67 34.08 -24.35
CA GLY A 335 -15.03 34.93 -23.21
C GLY A 335 -14.52 36.36 -23.33
N LEU A 336 -13.39 36.57 -24.02
CA LEU A 336 -12.81 37.90 -24.23
C LEU A 336 -13.48 38.72 -25.35
N LYS A 337 -14.18 38.05 -26.28
CA LYS A 337 -14.80 38.69 -27.45
C LYS A 337 -16.20 39.20 -27.14
N GLN A 338 -16.52 40.40 -27.61
CA GLN A 338 -17.79 41.08 -27.32
C GLN A 338 -19.00 40.29 -27.85
N GLU A 339 -18.85 39.64 -29.01
CA GLU A 339 -19.92 38.90 -29.67
C GLU A 339 -20.22 37.53 -29.01
N THR A 340 -19.20 36.89 -28.42
CA THR A 340 -19.31 35.51 -27.91
C THR A 340 -19.29 35.39 -26.40
N GLN A 341 -18.98 36.45 -25.65
CA GLN A 341 -18.89 36.40 -24.18
C GLN A 341 -20.19 35.93 -23.50
N SER A 342 -21.35 36.33 -24.04
CA SER A 342 -22.64 35.98 -23.45
C SER A 342 -22.89 34.47 -23.43
N SER A 343 -22.45 33.74 -24.47
CA SER A 343 -22.59 32.29 -24.60
C SER A 343 -21.37 31.48 -24.18
N ALA A 344 -20.21 32.11 -23.95
CA ALA A 344 -19.02 31.44 -23.42
C ALA A 344 -19.26 30.91 -22.00
N THR A 345 -18.69 29.74 -21.67
CA THR A 345 -18.79 29.21 -20.29
C THR A 345 -17.75 29.86 -19.40
N VAL A 346 -16.51 29.99 -19.89
CA VAL A 346 -15.46 30.79 -19.24
C VAL A 346 -15.69 32.27 -19.57
N LYS A 347 -16.12 33.06 -18.58
CA LYS A 347 -16.67 34.41 -18.80
C LYS A 347 -15.62 35.50 -19.04
N MET A 348 -14.38 35.31 -18.57
CA MET A 348 -13.26 36.25 -18.77
C MET A 348 -13.64 37.68 -18.36
N LEU A 349 -14.09 37.83 -17.12
CA LEU A 349 -14.63 39.07 -16.55
C LEU A 349 -13.53 40.12 -16.32
N PRO A 350 -13.66 41.35 -16.87
CA PRO A 350 -12.75 42.46 -16.60
C PRO A 350 -12.80 42.91 -15.13
N THR A 351 -11.64 43.06 -14.50
CA THR A 351 -11.55 43.42 -13.06
C THR A 351 -11.25 44.90 -12.82
N TYR A 352 -10.92 45.64 -13.88
CA TYR A 352 -10.45 47.04 -13.84
C TYR A 352 -9.13 47.27 -13.07
N VAL A 353 -8.43 46.20 -12.70
CA VAL A 353 -7.06 46.27 -12.17
C VAL A 353 -6.06 46.26 -13.33
N CYS A 354 -5.54 47.45 -13.68
CA CYS A 354 -4.71 47.62 -14.89
C CYS A 354 -3.20 47.52 -14.67
N LYS A 355 -2.73 47.50 -13.41
CA LYS A 355 -1.30 47.51 -13.07
C LYS A 355 -1.04 46.66 -11.84
N LEU A 356 0.11 45.99 -11.83
CA LEU A 356 0.63 45.31 -10.65
C LEU A 356 1.17 46.33 -9.63
N PRO A 357 1.33 45.93 -8.36
CA PRO A 357 1.96 46.78 -7.35
C PRO A 357 3.37 47.19 -7.75
N THR A 358 3.68 48.46 -7.53
CA THR A 358 4.95 49.09 -7.87
C THR A 358 5.91 49.15 -6.67
N GLY A 359 5.38 49.01 -5.46
CA GLY A 359 6.08 49.26 -4.20
C GLY A 359 6.02 50.71 -3.73
N ASN A 360 5.36 51.59 -4.49
CA ASN A 360 5.12 52.99 -4.10
C ASN A 360 3.80 53.15 -3.33
N GLU A 361 3.03 52.08 -3.15
CA GLU A 361 1.78 52.07 -2.40
C GLU A 361 2.03 52.37 -0.92
N ASN A 362 1.26 53.30 -0.36
CA ASN A 362 1.47 53.79 1.01
C ASN A 362 0.14 54.23 1.63
N GLY A 363 -0.13 53.78 2.86
CA GLY A 363 -1.37 54.11 3.56
C GLY A 363 -1.86 52.99 4.48
N LYS A 364 -3.01 53.22 5.11
CA LYS A 364 -3.74 52.23 5.90
C LYS A 364 -5.06 51.92 5.21
N TYR A 365 -5.33 50.64 4.98
CA TYR A 365 -6.49 50.16 4.24
C TYR A 365 -7.18 49.05 5.02
N ILE A 366 -8.51 49.00 4.91
CA ILE A 366 -9.27 47.84 5.36
C ILE A 366 -9.48 46.93 4.15
N ALA A 367 -9.28 45.63 4.34
CA ALA A 367 -9.64 44.62 3.36
C ALA A 367 -10.72 43.71 3.95
N LEU A 368 -11.79 43.52 3.20
CA LEU A 368 -12.82 42.51 3.48
C LEU A 368 -12.56 41.33 2.56
N ASP A 369 -12.60 40.12 3.08
CA ASP A 369 -12.39 38.88 2.33
C ASP A 369 -13.54 37.93 2.63
N LEU A 370 -14.47 37.87 1.67
CA LEU A 370 -15.69 37.09 1.71
C LEU A 370 -15.73 36.13 0.53
N GLY A 371 -15.55 34.83 0.80
CA GLY A 371 -15.60 33.81 -0.24
C GLY A 371 -16.01 32.42 0.21
N GLY A 372 -16.37 32.23 1.48
CA GLY A 372 -16.80 30.97 2.06
C GLY A 372 -17.56 31.21 3.37
N THR A 373 -17.58 30.24 4.28
CA THR A 373 -18.29 30.34 5.57
C THR A 373 -17.66 31.31 6.59
N ASN A 374 -16.56 31.95 6.22
CA ASN A 374 -15.81 32.87 7.07
C ASN A 374 -15.60 34.20 6.33
N LEU A 375 -15.95 35.30 6.98
CA LEU A 375 -15.53 36.64 6.62
C LEU A 375 -14.20 36.94 7.32
N ARG A 376 -13.18 37.34 6.57
CA ARG A 376 -11.94 37.85 7.14
C ARG A 376 -11.87 39.36 6.93
N ILE A 377 -11.58 40.10 8.00
CA ILE A 377 -11.37 41.53 7.97
C ILE A 377 -9.92 41.81 8.31
N LEU A 378 -9.25 42.64 7.52
CA LEU A 378 -7.84 42.96 7.69
C LEU A 378 -7.62 44.47 7.72
N LEU A 379 -6.71 44.92 8.59
CA LEU A 379 -6.07 46.23 8.50
C LEU A 379 -4.68 46.05 7.90
N VAL A 380 -4.46 46.64 6.73
CA VAL A 380 -3.19 46.59 6.01
C VAL A 380 -2.54 47.97 6.06
N ALA A 381 -1.36 48.06 6.67
CA ALA A 381 -0.56 49.28 6.72
C ALA A 381 0.69 49.13 5.82
N LEU A 382 0.67 49.86 4.71
CA LEU A 382 1.74 49.91 3.71
C LEU A 382 2.61 51.13 3.93
N HIS A 383 3.93 50.94 3.94
CA HIS A 383 4.90 52.03 4.01
C HIS A 383 5.88 51.95 2.83
N SER A 384 5.84 52.95 1.96
CA SER A 384 6.79 53.13 0.86
C SER A 384 8.02 53.93 1.34
N GLY A 385 9.25 53.43 1.12
CA GLY A 385 10.49 54.09 1.54
C GLY A 385 11.74 53.23 1.30
N MET A 386 12.90 53.60 1.89
CA MET A 386 14.17 52.85 1.75
C MET A 386 14.07 51.36 2.16
N ARG A 387 13.13 51.02 3.05
CA ARG A 387 12.70 49.65 3.34
C ARG A 387 11.19 49.57 3.19
N LYS A 388 10.73 48.79 2.22
CA LYS A 388 9.32 48.41 2.11
C LYS A 388 8.92 47.69 3.40
N SER A 389 7.82 48.11 4.02
CA SER A 389 7.26 47.38 5.17
C SER A 389 5.75 47.29 5.05
N LEU A 390 5.24 46.09 5.28
CA LEU A 390 3.83 45.75 5.25
C LEU A 390 3.48 45.16 6.62
N ARG A 391 2.49 45.76 7.29
CA ARG A 391 1.94 45.23 8.54
C ARG A 391 0.47 44.89 8.33
N MET A 392 0.09 43.69 8.77
CA MET A 392 -1.27 43.20 8.64
C MET A 392 -1.79 42.77 10.01
N TYR A 393 -3.01 43.20 10.32
CA TYR A 393 -3.80 42.69 11.43
C TYR A 393 -5.07 42.11 10.86
N SER A 394 -5.46 40.91 11.28
CA SER A 394 -6.63 40.22 10.73
C SER A 394 -7.49 39.59 11.80
N LYS A 395 -8.80 39.57 11.60
CA LYS A 395 -9.76 38.82 12.41
C LYS A 395 -10.72 38.05 11.51
N ILE A 396 -11.06 36.85 11.93
CA ILE A 396 -12.00 35.98 11.22
C ILE A 396 -13.32 35.99 11.96
N PHE A 397 -14.40 36.12 11.20
CA PHE A 397 -15.77 36.12 11.67
C PHE A 397 -16.54 35.00 10.95
N PRO A 398 -17.07 34.01 11.68
CA PRO A 398 -17.91 33.00 11.05
C PRO A 398 -19.21 33.64 10.56
N ILE A 399 -19.72 33.15 9.43
CA ILE A 399 -21.03 33.53 8.91
C ILE A 399 -21.97 32.36 9.15
N PRO A 400 -23.00 32.53 9.99
CA PRO A 400 -23.99 31.48 10.24
C PRO A 400 -24.70 31.07 8.95
N LEU A 401 -25.10 29.79 8.85
CA LEU A 401 -25.77 29.29 7.66
C LEU A 401 -27.10 30.01 7.41
N GLU A 402 -27.80 30.42 8.47
CA GLU A 402 -29.06 31.16 8.34
C GLU A 402 -28.84 32.53 7.68
N ILE A 403 -27.67 33.14 7.89
CA ILE A 403 -27.29 34.41 7.24
C ILE A 403 -26.83 34.17 5.79
N MET A 404 -26.06 33.10 5.54
CA MET A 404 -25.62 32.74 4.18
C MET A 404 -26.79 32.43 3.23
N GLN A 405 -27.89 31.92 3.78
CA GLN A 405 -29.09 31.51 3.03
C GLN A 405 -30.31 32.40 3.28
N GLY A 406 -30.14 33.49 4.05
CA GLY A 406 -31.20 34.41 4.44
C GLY A 406 -31.47 35.48 3.37
N THR A 407 -31.56 36.74 3.82
CA THR A 407 -31.72 37.90 2.93
C THR A 407 -30.40 38.63 2.72
N GLY A 408 -30.30 39.36 1.61
CA GLY A 408 -29.16 40.25 1.35
C GLY A 408 -29.00 41.29 2.45
N GLU A 409 -30.10 41.86 2.94
CA GLU A 409 -30.09 42.83 4.05
C GLU A 409 -29.39 42.25 5.29
N GLU A 410 -29.81 41.07 5.75
CA GLU A 410 -29.20 40.38 6.90
C GLU A 410 -27.72 40.06 6.67
N LEU A 411 -27.34 39.62 5.47
CA LEU A 411 -25.95 39.31 5.13
C LEU A 411 -25.05 40.55 5.20
N PHE A 412 -25.45 41.65 4.57
CA PHE A 412 -24.64 42.87 4.55
C PHE A 412 -24.65 43.59 5.91
N ASP A 413 -25.74 43.52 6.67
CA ASP A 413 -25.78 44.02 8.04
C ASP A 413 -24.82 43.24 8.95
N HIS A 414 -24.79 41.90 8.84
CA HIS A 414 -23.81 41.07 9.57
C HIS A 414 -22.35 41.41 9.20
N ILE A 415 -22.07 41.66 7.92
CA ILE A 415 -20.74 42.11 7.47
C ILE A 415 -20.36 43.43 8.14
N VAL A 416 -21.29 44.39 8.19
CA VAL A 416 -21.07 45.71 8.80
C VAL A 416 -20.85 45.59 10.32
N GLU A 417 -21.62 44.76 11.02
CA GLU A 417 -21.42 44.48 12.45
C GLU A 417 -20.02 43.89 12.72
N CYS A 418 -19.56 42.97 11.87
CA CYS A 418 -18.21 42.42 11.96
C CYS A 418 -17.13 43.52 11.77
N ILE A 419 -17.35 44.46 10.86
CA ILE A 419 -16.44 45.60 10.64
C ILE A 419 -16.41 46.51 11.87
N VAL A 420 -17.56 46.87 12.44
CA VAL A 420 -17.63 47.66 13.68
C VAL A 420 -16.81 46.99 14.79
N HIS A 421 -17.07 45.71 15.04
CA HIS A 421 -16.36 44.96 16.09
C HIS A 421 -14.85 44.85 15.83
N PHE A 422 -14.42 44.76 14.56
CA PHE A 422 -13.01 44.78 14.20
C PHE A 422 -12.36 46.15 14.45
N LEU A 423 -13.02 47.25 14.05
CA LEU A 423 -12.48 48.60 14.23
C LEU A 423 -12.43 49.01 15.71
N GLU A 424 -13.41 48.58 16.51
CA GLU A 424 -13.38 48.73 17.96
C GLU A 424 -12.19 47.99 18.59
N TYR A 425 -11.99 46.73 18.19
CA TYR A 425 -10.85 45.94 18.63
C TYR A 425 -9.50 46.58 18.27
N MET A 426 -9.41 47.22 17.11
CA MET A 426 -8.22 47.94 16.66
C MET A 426 -8.07 49.35 17.25
N GLY A 427 -9.07 49.85 17.99
CA GLY A 427 -9.06 51.21 18.54
C GLY A 427 -9.15 52.30 17.47
N MET A 428 -9.84 52.03 16.36
CA MET A 428 -9.90 52.89 15.17
C MET A 428 -11.32 53.38 14.83
N LYS A 429 -12.25 53.32 15.78
CA LYS A 429 -13.62 53.81 15.60
C LYS A 429 -13.62 55.31 15.26
N GLY A 430 -14.41 55.72 14.27
CA GLY A 430 -14.54 57.12 13.84
C GLY A 430 -13.46 57.65 12.89
N ILE A 431 -12.53 56.80 12.43
CA ILE A 431 -11.56 57.17 11.39
C ILE A 431 -12.10 56.80 10.02
N ARG A 432 -12.09 57.75 9.08
CA ARG A 432 -12.38 57.47 7.67
C ARG A 432 -11.28 56.62 7.06
N LEU A 433 -11.62 55.40 6.62
CA LEU A 433 -10.68 54.44 6.02
C LEU A 433 -11.17 54.00 4.63
N SER A 434 -10.22 53.81 3.72
CA SER A 434 -10.49 53.20 2.42
C SER A 434 -10.56 51.68 2.55
N VAL A 435 -11.56 51.08 1.90
CA VAL A 435 -11.86 49.65 1.96
C VAL A 435 -11.73 49.02 0.59
N GLY A 436 -10.96 47.94 0.49
CA GLY A 436 -11.01 46.98 -0.62
C GLY A 436 -11.88 45.79 -0.23
N PHE A 437 -12.90 45.49 -1.03
CA PHE A 437 -13.80 44.38 -0.79
C PHE A 437 -13.48 43.22 -1.73
N THR A 438 -12.82 42.19 -1.21
CA THR A 438 -12.65 40.91 -1.89
C THR A 438 -13.93 40.09 -1.72
N PHE A 439 -14.69 40.00 -2.80
CA PHE A 439 -15.97 39.32 -2.89
C PHE A 439 -15.83 38.21 -3.93
N SER A 440 -15.62 36.98 -3.46
CA SER A 440 -15.22 35.85 -4.30
C SER A 440 -16.39 35.20 -5.05
N PHE A 441 -17.22 36.00 -5.71
CA PHE A 441 -18.35 35.50 -6.51
C PHE A 441 -18.31 36.13 -7.91
N PRO A 442 -18.93 35.48 -8.90
CA PRO A 442 -18.95 36.01 -10.26
C PRO A 442 -19.68 37.37 -10.31
N CYS A 443 -18.94 38.44 -10.59
CA CYS A 443 -19.49 39.80 -10.69
C CYS A 443 -19.18 40.41 -12.06
N VAL A 444 -20.19 40.99 -12.70
CA VAL A 444 -19.96 41.90 -13.84
C VAL A 444 -19.54 43.24 -13.26
N GLN A 445 -18.24 43.55 -13.34
CA GLN A 445 -17.74 44.87 -12.96
C GLN A 445 -17.94 45.88 -14.08
N LYS A 446 -18.33 47.10 -13.72
CA LYS A 446 -18.38 48.25 -14.66
C LYS A 446 -17.23 49.22 -14.42
N GLN A 447 -16.74 49.25 -13.19
CA GLN A 447 -15.60 50.03 -12.70
C GLN A 447 -14.97 49.25 -11.53
N LEU A 448 -13.84 49.75 -11.01
CA LEU A 448 -13.14 49.10 -9.90
C LEU A 448 -14.02 49.00 -8.64
N ASP A 449 -14.88 49.99 -8.38
CA ASP A 449 -15.76 50.09 -7.20
C ASP A 449 -17.23 49.75 -7.49
N GLN A 450 -17.53 49.08 -8.61
CA GLN A 450 -18.89 48.72 -9.00
C GLN A 450 -18.94 47.30 -9.58
N GLY A 451 -19.77 46.43 -9.00
CA GLY A 451 -19.98 45.08 -9.50
C GLY A 451 -21.37 44.54 -9.22
N ILE A 452 -21.96 43.95 -10.25
CA ILE A 452 -23.27 43.30 -10.15
C ILE A 452 -23.05 41.80 -9.98
N LEU A 453 -23.58 41.21 -8.92
CA LEU A 453 -23.51 39.75 -8.72
C LEU A 453 -24.29 39.04 -9.85
N ILE A 454 -23.65 38.09 -10.52
CA ILE A 454 -24.27 37.28 -11.58
C ILE A 454 -25.11 36.17 -10.95
N SER A 455 -24.46 35.36 -10.12
CA SER A 455 -25.06 34.22 -9.45
C SER A 455 -24.25 33.83 -8.23
N TRP A 456 -24.92 33.31 -7.21
CA TRP A 456 -24.26 32.72 -6.07
C TRP A 456 -23.55 31.41 -6.42
N THR A 457 -22.51 31.12 -5.65
CA THR A 457 -21.77 29.84 -5.69
C THR A 457 -21.42 29.44 -4.26
N LYS A 458 -20.80 28.26 -4.06
CA LYS A 458 -20.19 27.86 -2.77
C LYS A 458 -21.16 27.86 -1.58
N GLY A 459 -22.43 27.52 -1.83
CA GLY A 459 -23.46 27.34 -0.81
C GLY A 459 -24.14 28.63 -0.30
N PHE A 460 -23.79 29.80 -0.84
CA PHE A 460 -24.53 31.04 -0.59
C PHE A 460 -25.83 31.04 -1.39
N THR A 461 -26.92 31.51 -0.78
CA THR A 461 -28.22 31.68 -1.46
C THR A 461 -28.99 32.90 -0.97
N ALA A 462 -28.31 33.87 -0.36
CA ALA A 462 -28.94 35.07 0.20
C ALA A 462 -29.78 35.80 -0.86
N THR A 463 -31.07 35.96 -0.56
CA THR A 463 -32.06 36.50 -1.51
C THR A 463 -31.90 38.00 -1.71
N GLY A 464 -32.22 38.51 -2.90
CA GLY A 464 -32.14 39.95 -3.20
C GLY A 464 -30.71 40.49 -3.43
N VAL A 465 -29.72 39.61 -3.65
CA VAL A 465 -28.34 40.02 -3.98
C VAL A 465 -28.00 39.76 -5.45
N GLU A 466 -28.45 38.64 -6.03
CA GLU A 466 -28.23 38.35 -7.46
C GLU A 466 -28.88 39.43 -8.34
N GLY A 467 -28.13 39.90 -9.34
CA GLY A 467 -28.53 41.01 -10.20
C GLY A 467 -28.44 42.40 -9.56
N GLN A 468 -28.07 42.50 -8.28
CA GLN A 468 -27.88 43.77 -7.58
C GLN A 468 -26.40 44.21 -7.55
N GLU A 469 -26.18 45.50 -7.36
CA GLU A 469 -24.84 46.08 -7.23
C GLU A 469 -24.33 45.93 -5.79
N VAL A 470 -23.27 45.14 -5.61
CA VAL A 470 -22.78 44.65 -4.31
C VAL A 470 -22.28 45.80 -3.43
N ILE A 471 -21.61 46.80 -4.02
CA ILE A 471 -21.07 47.93 -3.26
C ILE A 471 -22.19 48.82 -2.73
N SER A 472 -23.29 48.95 -3.47
CA SER A 472 -24.49 49.68 -3.07
C SER A 472 -25.15 49.01 -1.87
N LEU A 473 -25.32 47.68 -1.90
CA LEU A 473 -25.84 46.93 -0.75
C LEU A 473 -24.98 47.10 0.51
N LEU A 474 -23.65 47.07 0.36
CA LEU A 474 -22.75 47.33 1.48
C LEU A 474 -22.84 48.79 1.97
N LYS A 475 -22.93 49.77 1.08
CA LYS A 475 -23.10 51.20 1.42
C LYS A 475 -24.42 51.46 2.14
N GLU A 476 -25.50 50.79 1.74
CA GLU A 476 -26.80 50.86 2.41
C GLU A 476 -26.72 50.28 3.82
N ALA A 477 -26.08 49.12 4.01
CA ALA A 477 -25.85 48.53 5.34
C ALA A 477 -25.01 49.43 6.25
N ILE A 478 -23.94 50.04 5.71
CA ILE A 478 -23.12 51.03 6.43
C ILE A 478 -23.98 52.23 6.87
N THR A 479 -24.86 52.71 5.98
CA THR A 479 -25.75 53.84 6.26
C THR A 479 -26.81 53.49 7.31
N ARG A 480 -27.38 52.27 7.27
CA ARG A 480 -28.33 51.77 8.27
C ARG A 480 -27.70 51.67 9.66
N ASN A 481 -26.46 51.16 9.74
CA ASN A 481 -25.75 51.03 11.00
C ASN A 481 -25.38 52.40 11.61
N GLY A 482 -24.92 53.36 10.79
CA GLY A 482 -24.68 54.74 11.20
C GLY A 482 -23.42 54.99 12.04
N GLU A 483 -22.64 53.96 12.38
CA GLU A 483 -21.42 54.10 13.21
C GLU A 483 -20.11 54.17 12.42
N LEU A 484 -20.17 53.98 11.09
CA LEU A 484 -19.01 53.83 10.22
C LEU A 484 -18.93 54.96 9.17
N ASP A 485 -17.72 55.47 8.93
CA ASP A 485 -17.38 56.30 7.78
C ASP A 485 -16.32 55.56 6.95
N LEU A 486 -16.75 54.80 5.95
CA LEU A 486 -15.89 53.97 5.11
C LEU A 486 -16.01 54.36 3.65
N ASP A 487 -14.87 54.43 2.98
CA ASP A 487 -14.77 54.72 1.57
C ASP A 487 -14.47 53.43 0.80
N ILE A 488 -15.50 52.82 0.20
CA ILE A 488 -15.32 51.57 -0.56
C ILE A 488 -14.73 51.91 -1.93
N VAL A 489 -13.45 51.60 -2.12
CA VAL A 489 -12.66 52.04 -3.30
C VAL A 489 -12.44 50.94 -4.33
N ALA A 490 -12.67 49.68 -3.97
CA ALA A 490 -12.50 48.55 -4.87
C ALA A 490 -13.36 47.35 -4.49
N LEU A 491 -13.91 46.68 -5.50
CA LEU A 491 -14.45 45.33 -5.46
C LEU A 491 -13.49 44.42 -6.23
N LEU A 492 -13.09 43.31 -5.63
CA LEU A 492 -12.09 42.40 -6.15
C LEU A 492 -12.59 40.95 -6.05
N ASN A 493 -12.16 40.10 -6.97
CA ASN A 493 -12.25 38.65 -6.77
C ASN A 493 -11.02 38.16 -5.97
N ASP A 494 -11.15 37.07 -5.22
CA ASP A 494 -10.05 36.49 -4.42
C ASP A 494 -8.84 36.07 -5.24
N THR A 495 -9.05 35.58 -6.47
CA THR A 495 -7.96 35.28 -7.40
C THR A 495 -7.11 36.52 -7.66
N VAL A 496 -7.74 37.68 -7.87
CA VAL A 496 -7.09 38.97 -8.14
C VAL A 496 -6.35 39.44 -6.89
N GLY A 497 -7.01 39.42 -5.73
CA GLY A 497 -6.36 39.77 -4.45
C GLY A 497 -5.13 38.90 -4.17
N THR A 498 -5.22 37.60 -4.46
CA THR A 498 -4.12 36.64 -4.33
C THR A 498 -2.97 36.96 -5.28
N MET A 499 -3.27 37.22 -6.56
CA MET A 499 -2.25 37.64 -7.54
C MET A 499 -1.53 38.91 -7.08
N MET A 500 -2.29 39.92 -6.65
CA MET A 500 -1.75 41.22 -6.27
C MET A 500 -0.89 41.14 -5.00
N SER A 501 -1.30 40.32 -4.04
CA SER A 501 -0.51 40.02 -2.83
C SER A 501 0.84 39.40 -3.20
N CYS A 502 0.84 38.37 -4.06
CA CYS A 502 2.07 37.75 -4.54
C CYS A 502 2.93 38.70 -5.39
N ALA A 503 2.30 39.50 -6.25
CA ALA A 503 2.98 40.44 -7.13
C ALA A 503 3.70 41.57 -6.38
N TYR A 504 3.23 41.92 -5.17
CA TYR A 504 3.88 42.91 -4.32
C TYR A 504 5.30 42.49 -3.90
N GLU A 505 5.51 41.19 -3.65
CA GLU A 505 6.82 40.63 -3.32
C GLU A 505 7.57 40.12 -4.56
N HIS A 506 6.84 39.62 -5.56
CA HIS A 506 7.37 39.01 -6.77
C HIS A 506 6.80 39.70 -8.02
N PRO A 507 7.49 40.72 -8.58
CA PRO A 507 6.97 41.54 -9.69
C PRO A 507 6.61 40.80 -10.99
N ASN A 508 7.06 39.55 -11.14
CA ASN A 508 6.75 38.69 -12.30
C ASN A 508 5.48 37.83 -12.09
N CYS A 509 4.78 37.95 -10.97
CA CYS A 509 3.55 37.23 -10.71
C CYS A 509 2.38 37.88 -11.46
N GLU A 510 1.95 37.25 -12.56
CA GLU A 510 0.88 37.75 -13.43
C GLU A 510 -0.34 36.81 -13.46
N ILE A 511 -0.37 35.81 -12.57
CA ILE A 511 -1.43 34.80 -12.47
C ILE A 511 -1.76 34.60 -10.99
N GLY A 512 -3.04 34.69 -10.65
CA GLY A 512 -3.56 34.31 -9.33
C GLY A 512 -4.49 33.10 -9.47
N MET A 513 -4.32 32.09 -8.62
CA MET A 513 -5.12 30.87 -8.67
C MET A 513 -5.60 30.51 -7.27
N ILE A 514 -6.86 30.12 -7.18
CA ILE A 514 -7.50 29.61 -5.97
C ILE A 514 -7.84 28.14 -6.20
N ILE A 515 -7.38 27.28 -5.29
CA ILE A 515 -7.78 25.86 -5.21
C ILE A 515 -8.19 25.61 -3.75
N GLY A 516 -9.49 25.69 -3.49
CA GLY A 516 -10.09 25.55 -2.16
C GLY A 516 -11.52 25.03 -2.26
N THR A 517 -12.47 25.64 -1.53
CA THR A 517 -13.91 25.33 -1.65
C THR A 517 -14.42 25.48 -3.08
N GLY A 518 -13.83 26.40 -3.84
CA GLY A 518 -13.96 26.47 -5.29
C GLY A 518 -12.58 26.50 -5.97
N CYS A 519 -12.58 26.44 -7.30
CA CYS A 519 -11.40 26.61 -8.12
C CYS A 519 -11.61 27.74 -9.11
N ASN A 520 -10.74 28.74 -9.10
CA ASN A 520 -10.78 29.87 -10.02
C ASN A 520 -9.37 30.40 -10.35
N LEU A 521 -9.23 31.15 -11.44
CA LEU A 521 -7.98 31.78 -11.86
C LEU A 521 -8.20 33.19 -12.39
N CYS A 522 -7.22 34.07 -12.17
CA CYS A 522 -7.08 35.33 -12.87
C CYS A 522 -5.68 35.46 -13.49
N TYR A 523 -5.54 36.32 -14.50
CA TYR A 523 -4.25 36.67 -15.08
C TYR A 523 -4.25 38.07 -15.72
N MET A 524 -3.08 38.64 -15.96
CA MET A 524 -2.94 39.89 -16.71
C MET A 524 -3.08 39.66 -18.23
N GLU A 525 -4.08 40.28 -18.86
CA GLU A 525 -4.32 40.23 -20.30
C GLU A 525 -4.04 41.58 -20.97
N GLU A 526 -3.71 41.55 -22.26
CA GLU A 526 -3.51 42.72 -23.10
C GLU A 526 -4.85 43.40 -23.42
N MET A 527 -4.96 44.72 -23.20
CA MET A 527 -6.21 45.47 -23.42
C MET A 527 -6.78 45.30 -24.83
N LYS A 528 -5.92 45.21 -25.85
CA LYS A 528 -6.33 44.98 -27.24
C LYS A 528 -7.09 43.66 -27.49
N LYS A 529 -7.00 42.68 -26.59
CA LYS A 529 -7.74 41.42 -26.68
C LYS A 529 -9.06 41.43 -25.91
N ILE A 530 -9.28 42.43 -25.05
CA ILE A 530 -10.47 42.56 -24.21
C ILE A 530 -11.48 43.42 -24.96
N GLU A 531 -12.30 42.81 -25.82
CA GLU A 531 -13.25 43.55 -26.66
C GLU A 531 -14.45 44.09 -25.86
N THR A 532 -14.62 43.60 -24.63
CA THR A 532 -15.75 43.90 -23.73
C THR A 532 -15.57 45.22 -22.98
N VAL A 533 -14.37 45.82 -23.06
CA VAL A 533 -14.03 47.11 -22.45
C VAL A 533 -13.49 48.05 -23.52
N LYS A 534 -13.83 49.34 -23.44
CA LYS A 534 -13.27 50.35 -24.37
C LYS A 534 -11.81 50.64 -24.03
N GLY A 535 -10.95 50.61 -25.05
CA GLY A 535 -9.53 50.98 -24.96
C GLY A 535 -8.62 49.85 -25.41
N SER A 536 -7.49 50.18 -26.04
CA SER A 536 -6.56 49.20 -26.61
C SER A 536 -5.15 49.25 -26.00
N GLU A 537 -4.86 50.24 -25.16
CA GLU A 537 -3.53 50.45 -24.59
C GLU A 537 -3.42 49.89 -23.17
N GLY A 538 -2.29 49.24 -22.88
CA GLY A 538 -1.98 48.68 -21.56
C GLY A 538 -2.52 47.27 -21.34
N ARG A 539 -2.68 46.90 -20.07
CA ARG A 539 -3.09 45.56 -19.63
C ARG A 539 -4.17 45.66 -18.55
N MET A 540 -4.94 44.60 -18.38
CA MET A 540 -5.93 44.47 -17.32
C MET A 540 -5.98 43.04 -16.79
N CYS A 541 -6.13 42.88 -15.48
CA CYS A 541 -6.38 41.58 -14.89
C CYS A 541 -7.78 41.08 -15.28
N ILE A 542 -7.86 39.83 -15.73
CA ILE A 542 -9.10 39.13 -16.07
C ILE A 542 -9.37 38.07 -15.00
N ASN A 543 -10.57 38.10 -14.43
CA ASN A 543 -11.10 36.98 -13.66
C ASN A 543 -11.74 35.98 -14.63
N THR A 544 -11.20 34.77 -14.72
CA THR A 544 -11.64 33.81 -15.75
C THR A 544 -13.02 33.23 -15.46
N GLU A 545 -13.39 33.06 -14.18
CA GLU A 545 -14.51 32.23 -13.74
C GLU A 545 -14.48 30.86 -14.43
N TRP A 546 -13.28 30.25 -14.50
CA TRP A 546 -13.05 29.01 -15.26
C TRP A 546 -13.78 27.78 -14.70
N GLY A 547 -14.44 27.91 -13.55
CA GLY A 547 -15.11 26.81 -12.89
C GLY A 547 -16.28 26.26 -13.72
N ALA A 548 -16.89 27.13 -14.53
CA ALA A 548 -17.95 26.79 -15.48
C ALA A 548 -17.45 26.06 -16.74
N PHE A 549 -16.13 25.88 -16.89
CA PHE A 549 -15.57 25.17 -18.05
C PHE A 549 -16.12 23.73 -18.11
N GLY A 550 -16.76 23.40 -19.23
CA GLY A 550 -17.42 22.11 -19.44
C GLY A 550 -18.93 22.13 -19.23
N ASP A 551 -19.52 23.23 -18.74
CA ASP A 551 -20.98 23.40 -18.57
C ASP A 551 -21.73 23.17 -19.90
N ASP A 552 -21.11 23.57 -21.01
CA ASP A 552 -21.57 23.35 -22.40
C ASP A 552 -21.42 21.89 -22.90
N GLY A 553 -20.89 21.00 -22.07
CA GLY A 553 -20.62 19.60 -22.39
C GLY A 553 -19.28 19.35 -23.06
N CYS A 554 -18.42 20.36 -23.23
CA CYS A 554 -17.14 20.17 -23.94
C CYS A 554 -16.18 19.21 -23.21
N LEU A 555 -16.40 18.96 -21.91
CA LEU A 555 -15.68 17.99 -21.07
C LEU A 555 -16.41 16.64 -20.87
N ASP A 556 -17.59 16.42 -21.46
CA ASP A 556 -18.36 15.19 -21.20
C ASP A 556 -17.65 13.91 -21.64
N PHE A 557 -16.64 14.00 -22.50
CA PHE A 557 -15.82 12.87 -22.94
C PHE A 557 -14.83 12.36 -21.86
N ILE A 558 -14.55 13.15 -20.82
CA ILE A 558 -13.72 12.76 -19.67
C ILE A 558 -14.52 12.61 -18.37
N ARG A 559 -15.75 13.14 -18.32
CA ARG A 559 -16.61 13.03 -17.13
C ARG A 559 -17.07 11.59 -16.95
N THR A 560 -16.73 11.02 -15.81
CA THR A 560 -17.11 9.67 -15.43
C THR A 560 -18.57 9.61 -14.96
N THR A 561 -19.10 8.40 -14.76
CA THR A 561 -20.41 8.22 -14.11
C THR A 561 -20.44 8.83 -12.71
N PHE A 562 -19.31 8.83 -12.00
CA PHE A 562 -19.20 9.40 -10.65
C PHE A 562 -19.31 10.92 -10.69
N ASP A 563 -18.62 11.59 -11.64
CA ASP A 563 -18.72 13.05 -11.79
C ASP A 563 -20.15 13.49 -12.12
N LYS A 564 -20.86 12.70 -12.94
CA LYS A 564 -22.28 12.94 -13.25
C LYS A 564 -23.18 12.77 -12.03
N LEU A 565 -22.89 11.80 -11.17
CA LEU A 565 -23.64 11.61 -9.92
C LEU A 565 -23.39 12.74 -8.94
N VAL A 566 -22.17 13.26 -8.84
CA VAL A 566 -21.88 14.43 -8.00
C VAL A 566 -22.66 15.65 -8.51
N ASP A 567 -22.62 15.90 -9.83
CA ASP A 567 -23.35 16.99 -10.49
C ASP A 567 -24.87 16.91 -10.24
N ILE A 568 -25.49 15.74 -10.45
CA ILE A 568 -26.94 15.53 -10.22
C ILE A 568 -27.36 15.81 -8.77
N ASN A 569 -26.48 15.57 -7.81
CA ASN A 569 -26.77 15.76 -6.38
C ASN A 569 -26.26 17.11 -5.83
N SER A 570 -25.72 17.99 -6.68
CA SER A 570 -25.23 19.32 -6.30
C SER A 570 -26.37 20.35 -6.25
N LEU A 571 -26.13 21.48 -5.55
CA LEU A 571 -27.09 22.59 -5.48
C LEU A 571 -27.23 23.34 -6.82
N ASN A 572 -26.23 23.23 -7.68
CA ASN A 572 -26.09 23.94 -8.95
C ASN A 572 -25.93 22.95 -10.11
N MET A 573 -26.80 21.92 -10.15
CA MET A 573 -26.83 20.89 -11.18
C MET A 573 -26.69 21.49 -12.59
N GLY A 574 -25.74 20.95 -13.36
CA GLY A 574 -25.41 21.38 -14.72
C GLY A 574 -24.39 22.51 -14.81
N HIS A 575 -23.99 23.09 -13.68
CA HIS A 575 -23.05 24.20 -13.60
C HIS A 575 -21.77 23.86 -12.83
N GLN A 576 -20.71 24.62 -13.09
CA GLN A 576 -19.41 24.47 -12.43
C GLN A 576 -18.78 23.06 -12.58
N LYS A 577 -18.94 22.43 -13.74
CA LYS A 577 -18.53 21.03 -13.97
C LYS A 577 -17.03 20.77 -13.86
N LEU A 578 -16.18 21.80 -13.88
CA LEU A 578 -14.74 21.66 -13.59
C LEU A 578 -14.44 21.52 -12.10
N VAL A 579 -15.32 22.05 -11.24
CA VAL A 579 -15.08 22.22 -9.80
C VAL A 579 -15.96 21.30 -8.95
N ASN A 580 -17.13 20.88 -9.46
CA ASN A 580 -18.10 20.01 -8.78
C ASN A 580 -18.30 20.44 -7.30
N VAL A 581 -18.91 21.62 -7.10
CA VAL A 581 -19.16 22.20 -5.76
C VAL A 581 -20.50 21.74 -5.20
#